data_AF-A0A948YSE5-F1
#
_entry.id   AF-A0A948YSE5-F1
#
_cell.length_a   1.000
_cell.length_b   1.000
_cell.length_c   1.000
_cell.angle_alpha   90.00
_cell.angle_beta   90.00
_cell.angle_gamma   90.00
#
_symmetry.space_group_name_H-M   'P 1'
#
loop_
_entity.id
_entity.type
_entity.pdbx_description
1 polymer ?
#
loop_
_entity_poly.entity_id
_entity_poly.type
_entity_poly.pdbx_seq_one_letter_code
_entity_poly.pdbx_strand_id
1 'polypeptide(L)'
;MKNRGFTLIELLVVIAIIGLLATIVMVSLNSARVKARDTKRAAEIKQLALAIQMYYDNNGSFPPTAGCLNGWCCLGHGSSGRCWAGVYWGSDTVDSALSPTYVSKIPDDPLNNTAKYGDAYMYRVDTDTVMLHWGIETCSPTSAVCDGGTYANWGAGAGNGCNYYCIYPFK
;
A
#
# COMPACT_ATOMS: atom_id res chain seq x y z
N MET A 1 8.64 -62.15 -12.93
CA MET A 1 8.09 -61.00 -12.16
C MET A 1 6.96 -60.40 -12.98
N LYS A 2 5.74 -60.30 -12.44
CA LYS A 2 4.55 -59.89 -13.19
C LYS A 2 4.43 -58.37 -13.11
N ASN A 3 4.83 -57.66 -14.16
CA ASN A 3 4.69 -56.20 -14.24
C ASN A 3 3.21 -55.86 -14.32
N ARG A 4 2.66 -55.22 -13.28
CA ARG A 4 1.34 -54.60 -13.32
C ARG A 4 1.47 -53.26 -14.04
N GLY A 5 0.91 -53.16 -15.23
CA GLY A 5 0.80 -51.88 -15.96
C GLY A 5 -0.35 -51.05 -15.41
N PHE A 6 -0.18 -49.73 -15.40
CA PHE A 6 -1.27 -48.79 -15.15
C PHE A 6 -2.31 -48.87 -16.27
N THR A 7 -3.58 -48.83 -15.90
CA THR A 7 -4.67 -48.71 -16.86
C THR A 7 -4.84 -47.25 -17.29
N LEU A 8 -5.28 -47.03 -18.53
CA LEU A 8 -5.56 -45.68 -19.04
C LEU A 8 -6.62 -44.95 -18.19
N ILE A 9 -7.58 -45.70 -17.63
CA ILE A 9 -8.63 -45.14 -16.79
C ILE A 9 -8.09 -44.66 -15.43
N GLU A 10 -7.14 -45.39 -14.83
CA GLU A 10 -6.48 -44.95 -13.59
C GLU A 10 -5.73 -43.65 -13.80
N LEU A 11 -5.00 -43.52 -14.91
CA LEU A 11 -4.28 -42.28 -15.22
C LEU A 11 -5.24 -41.11 -15.50
N LEU A 12 -6.35 -41.39 -16.18
CA LEU A 12 -7.37 -40.39 -16.51
C LEU A 12 -8.08 -39.83 -15.26
N VAL A 13 -8.42 -40.70 -14.30
CA VAL A 13 -9.05 -40.26 -13.05
C VAL A 13 -8.09 -39.41 -12.22
N VAL A 14 -6.79 -39.73 -12.19
CA VAL A 14 -5.80 -38.97 -11.44
C VAL A 14 -5.65 -37.54 -11.98
N ILE A 15 -5.51 -37.37 -13.29
CA ILE A 15 -5.41 -36.02 -13.87
C ILE A 15 -6.70 -35.22 -13.68
N ALA A 16 -7.87 -35.88 -13.68
CA ALA A 16 -9.14 -35.24 -13.41
C ALA A 16 -9.22 -34.70 -11.96
N ILE A 17 -8.78 -35.48 -10.98
CA ILE A 17 -8.74 -35.06 -9.57
C ILE A 17 -7.72 -33.93 -9.37
N ILE A 18 -6.51 -34.03 -9.95
CA ILE A 18 -5.50 -32.97 -9.88
C ILE A 18 -6.02 -31.68 -10.49
N GLY A 19 -6.69 -31.75 -11.65
CA GLY A 19 -7.30 -30.59 -12.31
C GLY A 19 -8.37 -29.91 -11.46
N LEU A 20 -9.24 -30.70 -10.82
CA LEU A 20 -10.26 -30.18 -9.91
C LEU A 20 -9.62 -29.47 -8.70
N LEU A 21 -8.65 -30.10 -8.03
CA LEU A 21 -8.00 -29.51 -6.86
C LEU A 21 -7.21 -28.24 -7.23
N ALA A 22 -6.54 -28.21 -8.38
CA ALA A 22 -5.76 -27.07 -8.83
C ALA A 22 -6.61 -25.80 -9.03
N THR A 23 -7.84 -25.93 -9.55
CA THR A 23 -8.72 -24.78 -9.78
C THR A 23 -9.20 -24.15 -8.46
N ILE A 24 -9.57 -24.96 -7.47
CA ILE A 24 -9.98 -24.48 -6.14
C ILE A 24 -8.82 -23.72 -5.45
N VAL A 25 -7.61 -24.28 -5.52
CA VAL A 25 -6.41 -23.65 -4.95
C VAL A 25 -6.14 -22.29 -5.60
N MET A 26 -6.25 -22.20 -6.93
CA MET A 26 -5.97 -20.96 -7.67
C MET A 26 -6.89 -19.80 -7.24
N VAL A 27 -8.20 -20.05 -7.08
CA VAL A 27 -9.14 -19.02 -6.62
C VAL A 27 -8.79 -18.54 -5.21
N SER A 28 -8.48 -19.47 -4.30
CA SER A 28 -8.12 -19.13 -2.91
C SER A 28 -6.83 -18.30 -2.81
N LEU A 29 -5.84 -18.59 -3.66
CA LEU A 29 -4.53 -17.94 -3.63
C LEU A 29 -4.62 -16.47 -4.07
N ASN A 30 -5.49 -16.15 -5.02
CA ASN A 30 -5.68 -14.77 -5.48
C ASN A 30 -6.20 -13.88 -4.34
N SER A 31 -7.23 -14.34 -3.62
CA SER A 31 -7.74 -13.60 -2.45
C SER A 31 -6.71 -13.47 -1.33
N ALA A 32 -5.89 -14.50 -1.09
CA ALA A 32 -4.83 -14.45 -0.09
C ALA A 32 -3.74 -13.41 -0.43
N ARG A 33 -3.34 -13.31 -1.70
CA ARG A 33 -2.37 -12.31 -2.17
C ARG A 33 -2.88 -10.88 -1.98
N VAL A 34 -4.15 -10.64 -2.25
CA VAL A 34 -4.80 -9.33 -2.04
C VAL A 34 -4.71 -8.94 -0.55
N LYS A 35 -5.15 -9.83 0.35
CA LYS A 35 -5.09 -9.59 1.80
C LYS A 35 -3.67 -9.38 2.31
N ALA A 36 -2.69 -10.10 1.76
CA ALA A 36 -1.28 -9.94 2.11
C ALA A 36 -0.75 -8.54 1.71
N ARG A 37 -1.12 -8.04 0.53
CA ARG A 37 -0.77 -6.67 0.10
C ARG A 37 -1.41 -5.62 1.00
N ASP A 38 -2.68 -5.78 1.34
CA ASP A 38 -3.39 -4.85 2.23
C ASP A 38 -2.78 -4.84 3.64
N THR A 39 -2.38 -6.00 4.16
CA THR A 39 -1.66 -6.10 5.45
C THR A 39 -0.30 -5.40 5.39
N LYS A 40 0.43 -5.58 4.28
CA LYS A 40 1.72 -4.92 4.06
C LYS A 40 1.56 -3.39 4.00
N ARG A 41 0.58 -2.89 3.24
CA ARG A 41 0.26 -1.45 3.14
C ARG A 41 -0.03 -0.83 4.51
N ALA A 42 -0.84 -1.50 5.32
CA ALA A 42 -1.15 -1.05 6.67
C ALA A 42 0.11 -0.96 7.56
N ALA A 43 1.02 -1.93 7.47
CA ALA A 43 2.28 -1.90 8.23
C ALA A 43 3.22 -0.78 7.75
N GLU A 44 3.33 -0.58 6.43
CA GLU A 44 4.17 0.47 5.83
C GLU A 44 3.68 1.87 6.21
N ILE A 45 2.36 2.10 6.26
CA ILE A 45 1.79 3.38 6.73
C ILE A 45 2.13 3.66 8.19
N LYS A 46 2.12 2.64 9.06
CA LYS A 46 2.54 2.81 10.46
C LYS A 46 4.01 3.16 10.58
N GLN A 47 4.86 2.52 9.79
CA GLN A 47 6.30 2.81 9.74
C GLN A 47 6.55 4.24 9.27
N LEU A 48 5.84 4.70 8.24
CA LEU A 48 5.91 6.07 7.75
C LEU A 48 5.44 7.08 8.80
N ALA A 49 4.32 6.82 9.48
CA ALA A 49 3.82 7.68 10.54
C ALA A 49 4.84 7.86 11.67
N LEU A 50 5.46 6.76 12.11
CA LEU A 50 6.52 6.79 13.11
C LEU A 50 7.75 7.59 12.63
N ALA A 51 8.18 7.39 11.38
CA ALA A 51 9.30 8.12 10.81
C ALA A 51 9.04 9.64 10.76
N ILE A 52 7.81 10.05 10.41
CA ILE A 52 7.41 11.46 10.41
C ILE A 52 7.37 12.04 11.82
N GLN A 53 6.88 11.29 12.81
CA GLN A 53 6.93 11.69 14.22
C GLN A 53 8.36 11.92 14.68
N MET A 54 9.26 10.97 14.43
CA MET A 54 10.67 11.10 14.80
C MET A 54 11.35 12.29 14.12
N TYR A 55 11.01 12.56 12.85
CA TYR A 55 11.48 13.76 12.16
C TYR A 55 11.01 15.03 12.86
N TYR A 56 9.72 15.10 13.21
CA TYR A 56 9.17 16.26 13.91
C TYR A 56 9.83 16.48 15.27
N ASP A 57 10.01 15.41 16.05
CA ASP A 57 10.63 15.48 17.39
C ASP A 57 12.07 16.02 17.32
N ASN A 58 12.81 15.70 16.26
CA ASN A 58 14.20 16.16 16.08
C ASN A 58 14.32 17.55 15.45
N ASN A 59 13.41 17.92 14.55
CA ASN A 59 13.54 19.12 13.71
C ASN A 59 12.55 20.23 14.09
N GLY A 60 11.59 19.97 14.99
CA GLY A 60 10.54 20.90 15.41
C GLY A 60 9.58 21.32 14.30
N SER A 61 9.59 20.62 13.17
CA SER A 61 8.78 20.93 11.98
C SER A 61 8.55 19.66 11.17
N PHE A 62 7.51 19.64 10.34
CA PHE A 62 7.23 18.50 9.47
C PHE A 62 8.12 18.48 8.21
N PRO A 63 8.30 17.30 7.59
CA PRO A 63 8.93 17.19 6.28
C PRO A 63 8.33 18.17 5.27
N PRO A 64 9.16 18.93 4.53
CA PRO A 64 8.69 19.97 3.64
C PRO A 64 7.99 19.39 2.40
N THR A 65 6.78 19.87 2.12
CA THR A 65 5.95 19.49 0.96
C THR A 65 6.20 20.36 -0.28
N ALA A 66 7.41 20.93 -0.40
CA ALA A 66 7.77 21.76 -1.54
C ALA A 66 7.75 20.93 -2.85
N GLY A 67 7.16 21.51 -3.91
CA GLY A 67 7.00 20.82 -5.20
C GLY A 67 5.78 19.90 -5.29
N CYS A 68 5.00 19.77 -4.22
CA CYS A 68 3.81 18.94 -4.19
C CYS A 68 2.57 19.67 -4.71
N LEU A 69 1.65 18.93 -5.35
CA LEU A 69 0.44 19.51 -5.92
C LEU A 69 -0.65 19.61 -4.84
N ASN A 70 -1.20 20.81 -4.62
CA ASN A 70 -2.22 21.08 -3.59
C ASN A 70 -1.82 20.60 -2.18
N GLY A 71 -0.51 20.61 -1.89
CA GLY A 71 0.05 20.14 -0.61
C GLY A 71 0.14 18.62 -0.47
N TRP A 72 -0.26 17.84 -1.48
CA TRP A 72 -0.16 16.38 -1.50
C TRP A 72 1.08 15.92 -2.28
N CYS A 73 1.93 15.17 -1.60
CA CYS A 73 3.15 14.59 -2.15
C CYS A 73 3.00 13.09 -2.34
N CYS A 74 3.44 12.54 -3.47
CA CYS A 74 3.66 11.10 -3.60
C CYS A 74 4.95 10.73 -2.86
N LEU A 75 4.91 9.67 -2.07
CA LEU A 75 6.08 9.13 -1.38
C LEU A 75 6.71 7.99 -2.22
N GLY A 76 8.04 7.94 -2.28
CA GLY A 76 8.76 6.81 -2.92
C GLY A 76 8.87 6.90 -4.45
N HIS A 77 8.41 8.01 -5.03
CA HIS A 77 8.39 8.20 -6.48
C HIS A 77 9.48 9.13 -7.01
N GLY A 78 10.19 9.84 -6.13
CA GLY A 78 11.17 10.87 -6.50
C GLY A 78 10.56 12.05 -7.27
N SER A 79 11.35 13.09 -7.54
CA SER A 79 10.86 14.38 -8.10
C SER A 79 10.20 14.30 -9.48
N SER A 80 10.58 13.32 -10.31
CA SER A 80 9.99 13.10 -11.63
C SER A 80 8.88 12.05 -11.64
N GLY A 81 8.74 11.27 -10.57
CA GLY A 81 7.74 10.23 -10.50
C GLY A 81 6.36 10.82 -10.29
N ARG A 82 5.36 10.15 -10.85
CA ARG A 82 3.97 10.52 -10.69
C ARG A 82 3.22 9.43 -9.95
N CYS A 83 2.17 9.78 -9.25
CA CYS A 83 1.24 8.84 -8.66
C CYS A 83 -0.20 9.34 -8.81
N TRP A 84 -1.14 8.53 -8.34
CA TRP A 84 -2.55 8.91 -8.23
C TRP A 84 -3.12 9.35 -9.57
N ALA A 85 -3.31 8.37 -10.46
CA ALA A 85 -3.69 8.58 -11.85
C ALA A 85 -2.73 9.47 -12.65
N GLY A 86 -1.45 9.47 -12.29
CA GLY A 86 -0.42 10.26 -12.96
C GLY A 86 -0.56 11.78 -12.79
N VAL A 87 -1.34 12.24 -11.80
CA VAL A 87 -1.62 13.67 -11.57
C VAL A 87 -0.67 14.28 -10.56
N TYR A 88 -0.33 13.55 -9.50
CA TYR A 88 0.47 14.06 -8.39
C TYR A 88 1.94 13.72 -8.59
N TRP A 89 2.82 14.61 -8.13
CA TRP A 89 4.27 14.44 -8.25
C TRP A 89 4.87 13.87 -6.97
N GLY A 90 5.89 13.05 -7.14
CA GLY A 90 6.78 12.68 -6.05
C GLY A 90 7.61 13.86 -5.59
N SER A 91 8.04 13.79 -4.34
CA SER A 91 8.80 14.86 -3.70
C SER A 91 10.11 14.31 -3.16
N ASP A 92 11.21 14.64 -3.85
CA ASP A 92 12.54 14.35 -3.35
C ASP A 92 12.77 15.02 -1.99
N THR A 93 12.08 16.13 -1.68
CA THR A 93 12.27 16.84 -0.41
C THR A 93 11.67 16.08 0.77
N VAL A 94 10.50 15.45 0.62
CA VAL A 94 9.93 14.60 1.68
C VAL A 94 10.71 13.29 1.77
N ASP A 95 10.99 12.66 0.62
CA ASP A 95 11.69 11.37 0.58
C ASP A 95 13.10 11.48 1.20
N SER A 96 13.85 12.54 0.88
CA SER A 96 15.19 12.78 1.44
C SER A 96 15.17 13.27 2.90
N ALA A 97 14.06 13.85 3.35
CA ALA A 97 13.90 14.26 4.75
C ALA A 97 13.72 13.04 5.66
N LEU A 98 12.99 12.02 5.19
CA LEU A 98 12.66 10.83 5.97
C LEU A 98 13.70 9.70 5.79
N SER A 99 14.18 9.48 4.57
CA SER A 99 15.13 8.41 4.24
C SER A 99 16.50 8.99 3.91
N PRO A 100 17.61 8.40 4.39
CA PRO A 100 17.70 7.11 5.10
C PRO A 100 17.63 7.21 6.63
N THR A 101 17.50 8.42 7.20
CA THR A 101 17.71 8.66 8.64
C THR A 101 16.63 8.07 9.53
N TYR A 102 15.35 8.24 9.18
CA TYR A 102 14.20 7.82 9.98
C TYR A 102 13.58 6.52 9.45
N VAL A 103 13.75 6.25 8.17
CA VAL A 103 13.37 5.00 7.51
C VAL A 103 14.43 4.60 6.50
N SER A 104 14.77 3.30 6.42
CA SER A 104 15.85 2.82 5.54
C SER A 104 15.61 3.04 4.05
N LYS A 105 14.33 3.01 3.64
CA LYS A 105 13.85 3.33 2.30
C LYS A 105 12.39 3.74 2.43
N ILE A 106 11.96 4.74 1.67
CA ILE A 106 10.54 5.03 1.54
C ILE A 106 9.84 3.81 0.90
N PRO A 107 8.81 3.25 1.55
CA PRO A 107 8.09 2.11 0.99
C PRO A 107 7.32 2.53 -0.26
N ASP A 108 7.25 1.62 -1.22
CA ASP A 108 6.44 1.74 -2.43
C ASP A 108 5.23 0.82 -2.29
N ASP A 109 4.07 1.25 -2.84
CA ASP A 109 2.90 0.37 -2.88
C ASP A 109 3.26 -0.97 -3.56
N PRO A 110 2.77 -2.12 -3.07
CA PRO A 110 3.11 -3.42 -3.65
C PRO A 110 2.75 -3.59 -5.13
N LEU A 111 1.75 -2.85 -5.64
CA LEU A 111 1.39 -2.81 -7.07
C LEU A 111 2.11 -1.67 -7.80
N ASN A 112 2.45 -0.59 -7.09
CA ASN A 112 3.17 0.60 -7.59
C ASN A 112 2.66 1.08 -8.96
N ASN A 113 1.33 1.10 -9.13
CA ASN A 113 0.73 1.50 -10.38
C ASN A 113 0.43 3.00 -10.36
N THR A 114 1.40 3.78 -10.83
CA THR A 114 1.35 5.24 -10.89
C THR A 114 0.15 5.81 -11.64
N ALA A 115 -0.43 5.02 -12.56
CA ALA A 115 -1.60 5.39 -13.34
C ALA A 115 -2.94 5.07 -12.65
N LYS A 116 -2.93 4.45 -11.47
CA LYS A 116 -4.13 4.15 -10.68
C LYS A 116 -4.27 5.05 -9.47
N TYR A 117 -5.50 5.23 -9.03
CA TYR A 117 -5.83 5.81 -7.73
C TYR A 117 -5.59 4.76 -6.64
N GLY A 118 -5.00 5.16 -5.51
CA GLY A 118 -4.82 4.28 -4.35
C GLY A 118 -3.59 3.36 -4.35
N ASP A 119 -2.92 3.16 -5.49
CA ASP A 119 -1.70 2.31 -5.60
C ASP A 119 -0.42 3.11 -5.32
N ALA A 120 -0.50 4.11 -4.43
CA ALA A 120 0.63 4.91 -3.97
C ALA A 120 0.35 5.50 -2.59
N TYR A 121 1.42 5.73 -1.82
CA TYR A 121 1.35 6.43 -0.54
C TYR A 121 1.46 7.93 -0.78
N MET A 122 0.56 8.69 -0.13
CA MET A 122 0.59 10.14 -0.23
C MET A 122 0.64 10.79 1.15
N TYR A 123 1.31 11.93 1.18
CA TYR A 123 1.57 12.69 2.39
C TYR A 123 1.11 14.13 2.21
N ARG A 124 0.48 14.69 3.22
CA ARG A 124 0.11 16.09 3.29
C ARG A 124 0.24 16.61 4.71
N VAL A 125 0.66 17.86 4.81
CA VAL A 125 0.76 18.61 6.07
C VAL A 125 -0.26 19.74 6.01
N ASP A 126 -1.05 19.85 7.08
CA ASP A 126 -1.84 21.02 7.41
C ASP A 126 -1.16 21.78 8.56
N THR A 127 -1.83 22.77 9.15
CA THR A 127 -1.24 23.60 10.23
C THR A 127 -0.77 22.77 11.42
N ASP A 128 -1.59 21.82 11.87
CA ASP A 128 -1.37 21.05 13.12
C ASP A 128 -1.57 19.54 12.94
N THR A 129 -1.76 19.08 11.70
CA THR A 129 -2.05 17.68 11.41
C THR A 129 -1.28 17.19 10.20
N VAL A 130 -0.88 15.92 10.26
CA VAL A 130 -0.38 15.19 9.09
C VAL A 130 -1.45 14.23 8.61
N MET A 131 -1.62 14.19 7.29
CA MET A 131 -2.45 13.22 6.61
C MET A 131 -1.55 12.25 5.83
N LEU A 132 -1.70 10.96 6.13
CA LEU A 132 -1.11 9.88 5.33
C LEU A 132 -2.22 9.10 4.64
N HIS A 133 -2.12 8.99 3.32
CA HIS A 133 -3.10 8.34 2.48
C HIS A 133 -2.55 7.05 1.86
N TRP A 134 -3.39 6.02 1.76
CA TRP A 134 -3.15 4.80 0.99
C TRP A 134 -4.47 4.19 0.48
N GLY A 135 -4.40 3.37 -0.56
CA GLY A 135 -5.51 2.52 -0.99
C GLY A 135 -5.40 1.11 -0.43
N ILE A 136 -6.53 0.42 -0.25
CA ILE A 136 -6.57 -1.03 -0.08
C ILE A 136 -7.54 -1.65 -1.08
N GLU A 137 -7.31 -2.92 -1.39
CA GLU A 137 -8.07 -3.64 -2.41
C GLU A 137 -9.35 -4.29 -1.85
N THR A 138 -9.36 -4.74 -0.59
CA THR A 138 -10.54 -5.41 -0.02
C THR A 138 -11.62 -4.48 0.55
N CYS A 139 -11.43 -3.16 0.51
CA CYS A 139 -12.44 -2.18 0.97
C CYS A 139 -12.96 -2.38 2.40
N SER A 140 -12.14 -3.01 3.25
CA SER A 140 -12.47 -3.30 4.63
C SER A 140 -11.26 -2.97 5.49
N PRO A 141 -10.96 -1.68 5.68
CA PRO A 141 -9.90 -1.29 6.58
C PRO A 141 -10.42 -1.41 8.01
N THR A 142 -9.48 -1.52 8.94
CA THR A 142 -9.76 -1.37 10.36
C THR A 142 -9.14 -0.06 10.83
N SER A 143 -9.80 0.64 11.75
CA SER A 143 -9.26 1.85 12.38
C SER A 143 -7.92 1.63 13.07
N ALA A 144 -7.56 0.36 13.35
CA ALA A 144 -6.29 -0.04 13.92
C ALA A 144 -5.06 0.30 13.06
N VAL A 145 -5.23 0.69 11.79
CA VAL A 145 -4.11 1.12 10.94
C VAL A 145 -3.53 2.47 11.40
N CYS A 146 -4.36 3.37 11.95
CA CYS A 146 -3.94 4.72 12.30
C CYS A 146 -3.37 4.90 13.71
N ASP A 147 -3.25 3.83 14.52
CA ASP A 147 -2.57 3.80 15.83
C ASP A 147 -2.66 5.10 16.67
N GLY A 148 -3.88 5.57 16.93
CA GLY A 148 -4.17 6.80 17.69
C GLY A 148 -4.60 8.01 16.83
N GLY A 149 -4.39 7.96 15.53
CA GLY A 149 -4.92 8.92 14.55
C GLY A 149 -6.38 8.67 14.15
N THR A 150 -7.02 9.68 13.56
CA THR A 150 -8.37 9.56 13.00
C THR A 150 -8.30 8.91 11.63
N TYR A 151 -9.03 7.82 11.46
CA TYR A 151 -9.20 7.15 10.18
C TYR A 151 -10.42 7.72 9.45
N ALA A 152 -10.28 8.01 8.15
CA ALA A 152 -11.41 8.37 7.31
C ALA A 152 -11.27 7.86 5.87
N ASN A 153 -12.43 7.63 5.25
CA ASN A 153 -12.55 7.20 3.86
C ASN A 153 -12.61 8.45 2.97
N TRP A 154 -11.68 8.57 2.01
CA TRP A 154 -11.73 9.64 1.00
C TRP A 154 -12.72 9.32 -0.15
N GLY A 155 -13.61 8.36 0.09
CA GLY A 155 -14.54 7.84 -0.89
C GLY A 155 -13.83 7.06 -2.00
N ALA A 156 -14.65 6.51 -2.90
CA ALA A 156 -14.15 6.03 -4.18
C ALA A 156 -13.85 7.24 -5.07
N GLY A 157 -12.69 7.88 -4.90
CA GLY A 157 -12.22 8.88 -5.85
C GLY A 157 -12.10 8.25 -7.23
N ALA A 158 -12.90 8.72 -8.20
CA ALA A 158 -12.86 8.51 -9.66
C ALA A 158 -12.28 7.20 -10.25
N GLY A 159 -12.35 6.09 -9.53
CA GLY A 159 -11.84 4.79 -9.96
C GLY A 159 -11.81 3.78 -8.83
N ASN A 160 -12.90 3.02 -8.67
CA ASN A 160 -13.03 1.66 -8.11
C ASN A 160 -12.10 1.18 -6.95
N GLY A 161 -11.51 2.07 -6.17
CA GLY A 161 -10.56 1.75 -5.10
C GLY A 161 -11.02 2.32 -3.77
N CYS A 162 -10.69 1.61 -2.70
CA CYS A 162 -11.03 2.02 -1.34
C CYS A 162 -9.84 2.76 -0.74
N ASN A 163 -10.02 4.08 -0.68
CA ASN A 163 -8.98 5.06 -0.41
C ASN A 163 -9.15 5.61 0.99
N TYR A 164 -8.09 5.53 1.78
CA TYR A 164 -8.15 5.83 3.20
C TYR A 164 -7.00 6.73 3.59
N TYR A 165 -7.24 7.53 4.61
CA TYR A 165 -6.19 8.30 5.22
C TYR A 165 -6.27 8.23 6.73
N CYS A 166 -5.09 8.35 7.34
CA CYS A 166 -4.91 8.59 8.75
C CYS A 166 -4.59 10.07 8.95
N ILE A 167 -5.33 10.73 9.82
CA ILE A 167 -5.00 12.05 10.34
C ILE A 167 -4.34 11.86 11.70
N TYR A 168 -3.09 12.28 11.80
CA TYR A 168 -2.35 12.29 13.06
C TYR A 168 -2.31 13.72 13.58
N PRO A 169 -2.88 14.00 14.76
CA PRO A 169 -2.73 15.29 15.41
C PRO A 169 -1.35 15.38 16.06
N PHE A 170 -0.61 16.47 15.83
CA PHE A 170 0.64 16.73 16.53
C PHE A 170 0.46 18.03 17.31
N LYS A 171 0.75 17.97 18.61
CA LYS A 171 0.70 19.10 19.53
C LYS A 171 2.01 19.20 20.29
#